data_AF-A0A1G2Y9R9-F1
#
_entry.id   AF-A0A1G2Y9R9-F1
#
_cell.length_a   1.000
_cell.length_b   1.000
_cell.length_c   1.000
_cell.angle_alpha   90.00
_cell.angle_beta   90.00
_cell.angle_gamma   90.00
#
_symmetry.space_group_name_H-M   'P 1'
#
loop_
_entity.id
_entity.type
_entity.pdbx_description
1 polymer ?
#
loop_
_entity_poly.entity_id
_entity_poly.type
_entity_poly.pdbx_seq_one_letter_code
_entity_poly.pdbx_strand_id
1 'polypeptide(L)'
;MYKASKLLTALFVVALAGNAFALNPNAFMGTIDSDWATGGNWTSGVTPTTEDVSIRAAAVIAQSTAAFANILRVGNGAYGPTEVGSIVIDGSLTIRYDVRIAEGTGVNGTITVNAGAILDNRTSAAVGEFAVGYGGTGTLNVYGTVYTKSMDITNWGWPSTSTGTVNVFAGGVVVDAGRLTVGGSESWGGNGSLVIYPGGSFSCGDNWSGKLQSWIDDSSIRAATGYTLTVTNHTTDAGKTFTVATPNATVPNPGNGATSVSMTPTLSWVSNPNVTQHQVFFGTSYAAVNAATVPNATISSTDPTQFVPGTLGCENTYFWRVDEFVSGDAGSPYKGTVWSFTTSNCVRDFNSDGIVNMDDFAMLARHWLLNE
;
A
#
# COMPACT_ATOMS: atom_id res chain seq x y z
N MET A 1 1.00 6.11 45.21
CA MET A 1 -0.30 6.80 45.02
C MET A 1 -0.13 7.83 43.90
N TYR A 2 -0.94 7.68 42.85
CA TYR A 2 -1.26 8.60 41.73
C TYR A 2 -0.10 9.22 40.92
N LYS A 3 0.25 8.59 39.78
CA LYS A 3 -0.20 8.87 38.40
C LYS A 3 0.31 10.21 37.82
N ALA A 4 1.46 10.13 37.14
CA ALA A 4 1.84 11.10 36.11
C ALA A 4 1.48 10.49 34.74
N SER A 5 0.29 10.84 34.23
CA SER A 5 -0.12 10.52 32.87
C SER A 5 0.78 11.27 31.89
N LYS A 6 1.65 10.56 31.18
CA LYS A 6 2.34 11.09 30.00
C LYS A 6 1.26 11.41 28.96
N LEU A 7 1.05 12.70 28.71
CA LEU A 7 0.31 13.20 27.56
C LEU A 7 0.97 12.60 26.31
N LEU A 8 0.27 11.67 25.67
CA LEU A 8 0.58 11.22 24.34
C LEU A 8 0.10 12.32 23.39
N THR A 9 0.99 13.24 23.00
CA THR A 9 0.71 14.17 21.91
C THR A 9 0.74 13.36 20.62
N ALA A 10 -0.36 12.68 20.31
CA ALA A 10 -0.62 12.15 18.99
C ALA A 10 -0.71 13.36 18.05
N LEU A 11 0.33 13.57 17.25
CA LEU A 11 0.30 14.51 16.15
C LEU A 11 -0.63 13.92 15.08
N PHE A 12 -1.94 14.10 15.30
CA PHE A 12 -2.94 13.91 14.28
C PHE A 12 -2.57 14.90 13.17
N VAL A 13 -2.10 14.40 12.03
CA VAL A 13 -2.09 15.19 10.80
C VAL A 13 -3.55 15.37 10.43
N VAL A 14 -4.17 16.39 11.04
CA VAL A 14 -5.35 17.04 10.49
C VAL A 14 -4.86 17.64 9.18
N ALA A 15 -5.06 16.91 8.09
CA ALA A 15 -5.23 17.59 6.81
C ALA A 15 -6.30 18.65 7.07
N LEU A 16 -5.93 19.92 6.96
CA LEU A 16 -6.88 21.04 6.99
C LEU A 16 -7.82 20.86 5.78
N ALA A 17 -8.83 20.01 5.95
CA ALA A 17 -10.03 20.01 5.15
C ALA A 17 -10.82 21.24 5.57
N GLY A 18 -10.45 22.38 4.98
CA GLY A 18 -11.28 23.57 4.99
C GLY A 18 -12.58 23.25 4.27
N ASN A 19 -13.64 23.17 5.08
CA ASN A 19 -15.08 23.16 4.78
C ASN A 19 -15.74 21.78 4.87
N ALA A 20 -16.33 21.56 6.04
CA ALA A 20 -17.41 20.62 6.25
C ALA A 20 -18.58 20.95 5.31
N PHE A 21 -18.87 20.05 4.36
CA PHE A 21 -20.22 19.93 3.81
C PHE A 21 -20.84 18.69 4.44
N ALA A 22 -21.99 18.89 5.08
CA ALA A 22 -22.78 17.81 5.64
C ALA A 22 -23.08 16.78 4.55
N LEU A 23 -22.66 15.54 4.81
CA LEU A 23 -23.08 14.37 4.04
C LEU A 23 -24.61 14.29 4.11
N ASN A 24 -25.28 14.64 3.01
CA ASN A 24 -26.64 14.18 2.79
C ASN A 24 -26.53 12.75 2.21
N PRO A 25 -27.03 11.71 2.90
CA PRO A 25 -26.94 10.33 2.43
C PRO A 25 -27.77 10.04 1.15
N ASN A 26 -28.41 11.04 0.54
CA ASN A 26 -29.17 10.92 -0.71
C ASN A 26 -28.69 11.87 -1.83
N ALA A 27 -27.43 12.33 -1.80
CA ALA A 27 -26.91 13.20 -2.86
C ALA A 27 -26.59 12.42 -4.16
N PHE A 28 -26.71 13.10 -5.30
CA PHE A 28 -26.36 12.69 -6.67
C PHE A 28 -27.45 12.04 -7.49
N MET A 29 -28.36 12.87 -8.01
CA MET A 29 -29.08 12.54 -9.23
C MET A 29 -29.50 13.84 -9.99
N GLY A 30 -28.84 14.19 -11.12
CA GLY A 30 -29.49 14.79 -12.30
C GLY A 30 -29.01 16.15 -12.76
N THR A 31 -27.84 16.21 -13.42
CA THR A 31 -27.33 17.51 -13.91
C THR A 31 -28.01 17.95 -15.21
N ILE A 32 -28.43 19.22 -15.23
CA ILE A 32 -28.85 19.95 -16.44
C ILE A 32 -27.72 20.83 -17.01
N ASP A 33 -26.56 20.79 -16.35
CA ASP A 33 -25.37 21.60 -16.65
C ASP A 33 -24.11 20.72 -16.62
N SER A 34 -23.13 21.07 -17.46
CA SER A 34 -21.77 20.54 -17.48
C SER A 34 -20.96 20.88 -16.22
N ASP A 35 -21.43 21.85 -15.42
CA ASP A 35 -20.85 22.20 -14.12
C ASP A 35 -21.39 21.32 -13.00
N TRP A 36 -20.59 20.33 -12.61
CA TRP A 36 -20.87 19.41 -11.51
C TRP A 36 -20.52 20.02 -10.13
N ALA A 37 -19.91 21.21 -10.08
CA ALA A 37 -19.49 21.88 -8.85
C ALA A 37 -20.61 22.68 -8.16
N THR A 38 -21.69 23.02 -8.88
CA THR A 38 -22.80 23.80 -8.32
C THR A 38 -23.93 22.89 -7.84
N GLY A 39 -24.14 22.78 -6.53
CA GLY A 39 -25.18 21.91 -5.94
C GLY A 39 -26.62 22.16 -6.44
N GLY A 40 -26.91 23.37 -6.95
CA GLY A 40 -28.20 23.72 -7.56
C GLY A 40 -28.43 23.23 -8.99
N ASN A 41 -27.38 22.78 -9.69
CA ASN A 41 -27.47 22.24 -11.05
C ASN A 41 -27.92 20.78 -11.09
N TRP A 42 -28.17 20.17 -9.92
CA TRP A 42 -28.56 18.78 -9.71
C TRP A 42 -30.04 18.70 -9.30
N THR A 43 -30.94 18.46 -10.25
CA THR A 43 -32.37 18.29 -9.96
C THR A 43 -32.78 16.82 -10.00
N SER A 44 -33.25 16.32 -8.84
CA SER A 44 -34.05 15.09 -8.64
C SER A 44 -33.91 13.99 -9.69
N GLY A 45 -33.05 13.01 -9.43
CA GLY A 45 -33.31 11.64 -9.86
C GLY A 45 -32.69 11.15 -11.17
N VAL A 46 -31.82 11.92 -11.83
CA VAL A 46 -31.23 11.54 -13.13
C VAL A 46 -29.71 11.26 -13.04
N THR A 47 -29.16 10.26 -13.72
CA THR A 47 -27.69 10.10 -13.81
C THR A 47 -27.14 11.14 -14.80
N PRO A 48 -26.06 11.89 -14.50
CA PRO A 48 -25.46 12.79 -15.49
C PRO A 48 -25.09 11.99 -16.75
N THR A 49 -25.69 12.34 -17.88
CA THR A 49 -25.30 11.88 -19.21
C THR A 49 -24.97 13.10 -20.04
N THR A 50 -23.99 13.88 -19.59
CA THR A 50 -23.47 15.02 -20.35
C THR A 50 -22.23 14.58 -21.11
N GLU A 51 -21.98 15.19 -22.27
CA GLU A 51 -20.80 14.85 -23.07
C GLU A 51 -19.52 15.25 -22.32
N ASP A 52 -19.39 16.50 -21.89
CA ASP A 52 -18.19 17.01 -21.22
C ASP A 52 -18.49 17.56 -19.82
N VAL A 53 -17.67 17.19 -18.84
CA VAL A 53 -17.83 17.55 -17.43
C VAL A 53 -16.61 18.33 -16.95
N SER A 54 -16.84 19.44 -16.25
CA SER A 54 -15.78 20.15 -15.51
C SER A 54 -16.11 20.24 -14.03
N ILE A 55 -15.23 19.68 -13.20
CA ILE A 55 -15.26 19.75 -11.73
C ILE A 55 -14.39 20.92 -11.29
N ARG A 56 -15.01 21.92 -10.68
CA ARG A 56 -14.40 23.21 -10.30
C ARG A 56 -14.48 23.51 -8.80
N ALA A 57 -15.05 22.59 -8.04
CA ALA A 57 -15.07 22.55 -6.58
C ALA A 57 -15.16 21.08 -6.14
N ALA A 58 -15.42 20.83 -4.86
CA ALA A 58 -15.57 19.48 -4.34
C ALA A 58 -16.85 18.80 -4.87
N ALA A 59 -16.69 17.58 -5.39
CA ALA A 59 -17.75 16.69 -5.84
C ALA A 59 -17.56 15.28 -5.26
N VAL A 60 -18.64 14.51 -5.16
CA VAL A 60 -18.60 13.11 -4.71
C VAL A 60 -19.45 12.26 -5.64
N ILE A 61 -19.09 11.01 -5.88
CA ILE A 61 -19.98 9.98 -6.45
C ILE A 61 -20.22 8.99 -5.34
N ALA A 62 -21.43 8.96 -4.78
CA ALA A 62 -21.75 8.14 -3.63
C ALA A 62 -21.67 6.63 -3.93
N GLN A 63 -21.58 5.83 -2.87
CA GLN A 63 -21.65 4.36 -2.96
C GLN A 63 -22.92 3.92 -3.71
N SER A 64 -22.81 2.80 -4.41
CA SER A 64 -23.91 2.23 -5.22
C SER A 64 -24.45 3.13 -6.34
N THR A 65 -23.78 4.26 -6.62
CA THR A 65 -24.12 5.15 -7.75
C THR A 65 -23.21 4.84 -8.92
N ALA A 66 -23.79 4.73 -10.12
CA ALA A 66 -23.05 4.66 -11.37
C ALA A 66 -23.19 5.97 -12.13
N ALA A 67 -22.07 6.57 -12.51
CA ALA A 67 -22.00 7.82 -13.28
C ALA A 67 -21.25 7.61 -14.60
N PHE A 68 -21.57 8.44 -15.59
CA PHE A 68 -20.97 8.41 -16.91
C PHE A 68 -20.67 9.82 -17.42
N ALA A 69 -19.58 9.98 -18.18
CA ALA A 69 -19.32 11.18 -18.98
C ALA A 69 -18.49 10.83 -20.22
N ASN A 70 -18.50 11.66 -21.27
CA ASN A 70 -17.55 11.47 -22.36
C ASN A 70 -16.17 12.01 -21.99
N ILE A 71 -16.08 13.23 -21.45
CA ILE A 71 -14.84 13.83 -20.97
C ILE A 71 -15.02 14.30 -19.53
N LEU A 72 -14.04 14.03 -18.68
CA LEU A 72 -13.96 14.54 -17.32
C LEU A 72 -12.77 15.48 -17.17
N ARG A 73 -13.00 16.69 -16.69
CA ARG A 73 -11.97 17.66 -16.31
C ARG A 73 -12.10 17.96 -14.82
N VAL A 74 -11.00 17.88 -14.08
CA VAL A 74 -10.98 18.17 -12.65
C VAL A 74 -9.96 19.27 -12.38
N GLY A 75 -10.46 20.49 -12.15
CA GLY A 75 -9.68 21.71 -12.27
C GLY A 75 -9.46 22.04 -13.76
N ASN A 76 -10.05 23.14 -14.24
CA ASN A 76 -9.98 23.54 -15.65
C ASN A 76 -9.73 25.05 -15.79
N GLY A 77 -8.58 25.39 -16.36
CA GLY A 77 -8.05 26.74 -16.54
C GLY A 77 -8.82 27.59 -17.54
N ALA A 78 -9.70 26.99 -18.35
CA ALA A 78 -10.64 27.73 -19.18
C ALA A 78 -11.58 28.63 -18.35
N TYR A 79 -11.76 28.33 -17.06
CA TYR A 79 -12.63 29.07 -16.15
C TYR A 79 -11.88 30.01 -15.19
N GLY A 80 -10.56 29.91 -15.11
CA GLY A 80 -9.74 30.78 -14.29
C GLY A 80 -8.33 30.23 -14.03
N PRO A 81 -7.34 31.10 -13.78
CA PRO A 81 -5.93 30.70 -13.64
C PRO A 81 -5.59 30.01 -12.30
N THR A 82 -6.53 29.93 -11.36
CA THR A 82 -6.34 29.36 -10.01
C THR A 82 -7.46 28.41 -9.62
N GLU A 83 -8.10 27.78 -10.61
CA GLU A 83 -9.21 26.85 -10.39
C GLU A 83 -8.76 25.64 -9.57
N VAL A 84 -9.64 25.16 -8.67
CA VAL A 84 -9.38 24.00 -7.81
C VAL A 84 -10.58 23.05 -7.88
N GLY A 85 -10.41 21.93 -8.57
CA GLY A 85 -11.43 20.88 -8.65
C GLY A 85 -11.05 19.67 -7.81
N SER A 86 -12.03 19.05 -7.15
CA SER A 86 -11.82 17.74 -6.54
C SER A 86 -13.04 16.84 -6.66
N ILE A 87 -12.82 15.56 -6.90
CA ILE A 87 -13.88 14.55 -6.93
C ILE A 87 -13.48 13.31 -6.14
N VAL A 88 -14.37 12.86 -5.26
CA VAL A 88 -14.26 11.59 -4.54
C VAL A 88 -15.22 10.58 -5.15
N ILE A 89 -14.73 9.38 -5.49
CA ILE A 89 -15.53 8.31 -6.10
C ILE A 89 -15.66 7.19 -5.08
N ASP A 90 -16.87 6.99 -4.55
CA ASP A 90 -17.28 5.88 -3.71
C ASP A 90 -18.13 4.83 -4.46
N GLY A 91 -18.67 5.20 -5.63
CA GLY A 91 -19.45 4.34 -6.53
C GLY A 91 -18.65 3.91 -7.76
N SER A 92 -19.25 3.99 -8.95
CA SER A 92 -18.57 3.79 -10.23
C SER A 92 -18.68 5.02 -11.15
N LEU A 93 -17.58 5.32 -11.85
CA LEU A 93 -17.52 6.35 -12.88
C LEU A 93 -16.94 5.76 -14.16
N THR A 94 -17.68 5.86 -15.26
CA THR A 94 -17.19 5.46 -16.58
C THR A 94 -17.00 6.68 -17.47
N ILE A 95 -15.80 6.83 -18.03
CA ILE A 95 -15.43 7.94 -18.91
C ILE A 95 -15.13 7.43 -20.31
N ARG A 96 -15.77 8.02 -21.32
CA ARG A 96 -15.66 7.55 -22.72
C ARG A 96 -14.35 7.89 -23.39
N TYR A 97 -13.94 9.14 -23.30
CA TYR A 97 -12.78 9.70 -23.99
C TYR A 97 -11.72 10.10 -22.97
N ASP A 98 -11.67 11.35 -22.54
CA ASP A 98 -10.52 11.88 -21.78
C ASP A 98 -10.84 12.06 -20.30
N VAL A 99 -9.85 11.79 -19.46
CA VAL A 99 -9.81 12.28 -18.08
C VAL A 99 -8.65 13.26 -17.98
N ARG A 100 -8.92 14.50 -17.57
CA ARG A 100 -7.91 15.56 -17.42
C ARG A 100 -7.93 16.08 -15.99
N ILE A 101 -6.86 15.81 -15.25
CA ILE A 101 -6.67 16.35 -13.91
C ILE A 101 -5.75 17.57 -13.99
N ALA A 102 -6.24 18.71 -13.51
CA ALA A 102 -5.59 20.01 -13.54
C ALA A 102 -5.21 20.47 -14.95
N GLU A 103 -6.22 20.73 -15.78
CA GLU A 103 -6.05 21.26 -17.13
C GLU A 103 -5.74 22.76 -17.08
N GLY A 104 -4.51 23.17 -17.36
CA GLY A 104 -4.07 24.56 -17.44
C GLY A 104 -3.12 25.03 -16.32
N THR A 105 -2.32 26.06 -16.61
CA THR A 105 -1.32 26.62 -15.68
C THR A 105 -1.97 27.21 -14.42
N GLY A 106 -1.43 26.87 -13.24
CA GLY A 106 -1.90 27.41 -11.95
C GLY A 106 -3.15 26.74 -11.38
N VAL A 107 -3.71 25.78 -12.11
CA VAL A 107 -4.90 25.01 -11.73
C VAL A 107 -4.51 23.80 -10.91
N ASN A 108 -5.36 23.43 -9.96
CA ASN A 108 -5.21 22.21 -9.16
C ASN A 108 -6.40 21.27 -9.37
N GLY A 109 -6.12 19.98 -9.44
CA GLY A 109 -7.11 18.94 -9.67
C GLY A 109 -6.82 17.72 -8.82
N THR A 110 -7.84 17.14 -8.19
CA THR A 110 -7.69 15.90 -7.43
C THR A 110 -8.82 14.92 -7.68
N ILE A 111 -8.47 13.69 -8.07
CA ILE A 111 -9.40 12.56 -8.10
C ILE A 111 -9.00 11.60 -6.98
N THR A 112 -9.96 11.19 -6.15
CA THR A 112 -9.79 10.11 -5.17
C THR A 112 -10.76 9.00 -5.47
N VAL A 113 -10.26 7.78 -5.69
CA VAL A 113 -11.06 6.58 -5.89
C VAL A 113 -10.98 5.73 -4.64
N ASN A 114 -12.06 5.70 -3.85
CA ASN A 114 -12.09 5.01 -2.56
C ASN A 114 -12.16 3.50 -2.70
N ALA A 115 -11.90 2.79 -1.60
CA ALA A 115 -11.91 1.33 -1.57
C ALA A 115 -13.27 0.78 -2.05
N GLY A 116 -13.23 -0.18 -2.98
CA GLY A 116 -14.43 -0.76 -3.60
C GLY A 116 -15.05 0.06 -4.74
N ALA A 117 -14.60 1.29 -4.95
CA ALA A 117 -15.05 2.13 -6.06
C ALA A 117 -14.29 1.83 -7.36
N ILE A 118 -14.88 2.22 -8.49
CA ILE A 118 -14.32 1.98 -9.84
C ILE A 118 -14.32 3.28 -10.66
N LEU A 119 -13.18 3.59 -11.28
CA LEU A 119 -13.07 4.57 -12.36
C LEU A 119 -12.60 3.86 -13.63
N ASP A 120 -13.45 3.77 -14.65
CA ASP A 120 -13.14 3.10 -15.90
C ASP A 120 -13.07 4.09 -17.08
N ASN A 121 -11.87 4.24 -17.64
CA ASN A 121 -11.59 5.04 -18.82
C ASN A 121 -10.99 4.19 -19.96
N ARG A 122 -11.50 2.97 -20.16
CA ARG A 122 -11.09 2.10 -21.29
C ARG A 122 -11.98 2.19 -22.53
N THR A 123 -13.07 2.94 -22.49
CA THR A 123 -14.21 2.73 -23.40
C THR A 123 -14.12 3.37 -24.79
N SER A 124 -12.98 3.94 -25.22
CA SER A 124 -12.81 4.42 -26.61
C SER A 124 -11.90 3.57 -27.49
N ALA A 125 -12.28 3.43 -28.76
CA ALA A 125 -11.47 2.79 -29.80
C ALA A 125 -10.36 3.70 -30.37
N ALA A 126 -10.38 5.02 -30.13
CA ALA A 126 -9.52 5.95 -30.87
C ALA A 126 -8.51 6.78 -30.05
N VAL A 127 -8.83 7.42 -28.91
CA VAL A 127 -7.88 8.43 -28.36
C VAL A 127 -8.07 8.82 -26.88
N GLY A 128 -8.77 8.05 -26.06
CA GLY A 128 -8.99 8.45 -24.65
C GLY A 128 -7.69 8.49 -23.83
N GLU A 129 -7.25 9.70 -23.46
CA GLU A 129 -6.06 9.95 -22.62
C GLU A 129 -6.48 10.21 -21.17
N PHE A 130 -5.90 9.47 -20.22
CA PHE A 130 -5.98 9.78 -18.80
C PHE A 130 -4.76 10.63 -18.41
N ALA A 131 -4.93 11.95 -18.43
CA ALA A 131 -3.87 12.90 -18.14
C ALA A 131 -3.93 13.38 -16.67
N VAL A 132 -2.82 13.25 -15.96
CA VAL A 132 -2.68 13.71 -14.56
C VAL A 132 -1.68 14.86 -14.51
N GLY A 133 -2.13 16.09 -14.25
CA GLY A 133 -1.26 17.27 -14.29
C GLY A 133 -1.11 17.82 -15.70
N TYR A 134 -2.24 18.04 -16.38
CA TYR A 134 -2.30 18.57 -17.75
C TYR A 134 -2.01 20.08 -17.77
N GLY A 135 -0.74 20.47 -17.57
CA GLY A 135 -0.33 21.88 -17.48
C GLY A 135 -0.45 22.50 -16.08
N GLY A 136 -1.26 21.92 -15.18
CA GLY A 136 -1.40 22.31 -13.77
C GLY A 136 -0.81 21.30 -12.78
N THR A 137 -1.31 21.31 -11.53
CA THR A 137 -0.97 20.33 -10.49
C THR A 137 -2.10 19.32 -10.31
N GLY A 138 -1.94 18.14 -10.90
CA GLY A 138 -2.93 17.07 -10.86
C GLY A 138 -2.53 15.94 -9.91
N THR A 139 -3.49 15.43 -9.15
CA THR A 139 -3.30 14.29 -8.27
C THR A 139 -4.39 13.24 -8.47
N LEU A 140 -3.98 11.97 -8.60
CA LEU A 140 -4.86 10.81 -8.55
C LEU A 140 -4.50 9.96 -7.34
N ASN A 141 -5.45 9.75 -6.43
CA ASN A 141 -5.33 8.88 -5.27
C ASN A 141 -6.18 7.63 -5.47
N VAL A 142 -5.57 6.45 -5.41
CA VAL A 142 -6.26 5.19 -5.71
C VAL A 142 -6.24 4.24 -4.52
N TYR A 143 -7.42 4.00 -3.94
CA TYR A 143 -7.70 2.95 -2.96
C TYR A 143 -8.64 1.86 -3.52
N GLY A 144 -9.39 2.18 -4.59
CA GLY A 144 -10.26 1.27 -5.33
C GLY A 144 -9.61 0.76 -6.61
N THR A 145 -10.37 0.70 -7.70
CA THR A 145 -9.87 0.24 -9.00
C THR A 145 -9.96 1.33 -10.05
N VAL A 146 -8.86 1.57 -10.76
CA VAL A 146 -8.80 2.46 -11.92
C VAL A 146 -8.41 1.65 -13.15
N TYR A 147 -9.20 1.78 -14.21
CA TYR A 147 -8.88 1.23 -15.50
C TYR A 147 -8.64 2.37 -16.49
N THR A 148 -7.53 2.31 -17.22
CA THR A 148 -7.21 3.28 -18.26
C THR A 148 -6.82 2.57 -19.55
N LYS A 149 -7.01 3.25 -20.69
CA LYS A 149 -6.47 2.78 -21.96
C LYS A 149 -5.04 3.27 -22.16
N SER A 150 -4.78 4.52 -21.84
CA SER A 150 -3.46 5.12 -21.76
C SER A 150 -3.47 6.15 -20.64
N MET A 151 -2.36 6.25 -19.92
CA MET A 151 -2.17 7.23 -18.85
C MET A 151 -0.92 8.07 -19.12
N ASP A 152 -1.09 9.39 -19.03
CA ASP A 152 0.00 10.35 -19.15
C ASP A 152 0.11 11.13 -17.84
N ILE A 153 1.16 10.86 -17.07
CA ILE A 153 1.43 11.57 -15.81
C ILE A 153 2.25 12.81 -16.17
N THR A 154 1.55 13.93 -16.27
CA THR A 154 1.83 15.14 -17.05
C THR A 154 1.72 14.91 -18.55
N ASN A 155 1.08 15.83 -19.26
CA ASN A 155 0.83 15.72 -20.70
C ASN A 155 0.86 17.09 -21.39
N TRP A 156 1.27 17.05 -22.67
CA TRP A 156 1.42 18.10 -23.67
C TRP A 156 2.33 19.28 -23.30
N GLY A 157 3.26 19.54 -24.24
CA GLY A 157 4.35 20.46 -24.07
C GLY A 157 3.89 21.87 -23.66
N TRP A 158 4.28 22.24 -22.44
CA TRP A 158 4.18 23.52 -21.72
C TRP A 158 3.08 23.62 -20.66
N PRO A 159 3.40 24.12 -19.44
CA PRO A 159 4.72 24.51 -18.92
C PRO A 159 5.48 23.33 -18.29
N SER A 160 6.82 23.39 -18.28
CA SER A 160 7.69 22.44 -17.53
C SER A 160 7.42 22.39 -16.02
N THR A 161 6.56 23.27 -15.53
CA THR A 161 6.12 23.35 -14.13
C THR A 161 4.89 22.48 -13.83
N SER A 162 4.26 21.87 -14.84
CA SER A 162 3.13 20.97 -14.61
C SER A 162 3.55 19.81 -13.71
N THR A 163 2.73 19.46 -12.73
CA THR A 163 3.02 18.36 -11.80
C THR A 163 1.90 17.35 -11.85
N GLY A 164 2.24 16.09 -12.11
CA GLY A 164 1.32 14.97 -12.13
C GLY A 164 1.72 13.97 -11.08
N THR A 165 0.82 13.60 -10.17
CA THR A 165 1.10 12.58 -9.16
C THR A 165 0.01 11.52 -9.15
N VAL A 166 0.41 10.27 -9.32
CA VAL A 166 -0.46 9.10 -9.15
C VAL A 166 0.01 8.34 -7.92
N ASN A 167 -0.86 8.23 -6.92
CA ASN A 167 -0.62 7.49 -5.70
C ASN A 167 -1.51 6.24 -5.69
N VAL A 168 -0.89 5.06 -5.64
CA VAL A 168 -1.60 3.79 -5.54
C VAL A 168 -1.44 3.22 -4.13
N PHE A 169 -2.49 3.33 -3.33
CA PHE A 169 -2.52 2.97 -1.92
C PHE A 169 -2.89 1.50 -1.70
N ALA A 170 -2.88 1.06 -0.44
CA ALA A 170 -3.29 -0.30 -0.05
C ALA A 170 -4.70 -0.64 -0.58
N GLY A 171 -4.82 -1.76 -1.30
CA GLY A 171 -6.06 -2.18 -1.97
C GLY A 171 -6.32 -1.48 -3.30
N GLY A 172 -5.56 -0.43 -3.61
CA GLY A 172 -5.60 0.30 -4.87
C GLY A 172 -5.03 -0.52 -6.02
N VAL A 173 -5.79 -0.63 -7.10
CA VAL A 173 -5.38 -1.31 -8.32
C VAL A 173 -5.54 -0.38 -9.50
N VAL A 174 -4.47 -0.14 -10.24
CA VAL A 174 -4.52 0.55 -11.53
C VAL A 174 -4.12 -0.43 -12.63
N VAL A 175 -4.96 -0.53 -13.65
CA VAL A 175 -4.68 -1.32 -14.86
C VAL A 175 -4.76 -0.38 -16.06
N ASP A 176 -3.58 -0.05 -16.58
CA ASP A 176 -3.42 0.71 -17.81
C ASP A 176 -3.20 -0.26 -18.99
N ALA A 177 -4.19 -0.35 -19.87
CA ALA A 177 -4.23 -1.34 -20.94
C ALA A 177 -3.40 -0.95 -22.18
N GLY A 178 -2.65 0.14 -22.14
CA GLY A 178 -1.96 0.68 -23.31
C GLY A 178 -0.67 1.40 -22.95
N ARG A 179 -0.64 2.72 -23.11
CA ARG A 179 0.58 3.52 -22.93
C ARG A 179 0.60 4.20 -21.56
N LEU A 180 1.67 4.00 -20.80
CA LEU A 180 2.10 4.91 -19.73
C LEU A 180 3.17 5.89 -20.24
N THR A 181 2.98 7.19 -20.00
CA THR A 181 4.10 8.14 -19.96
C THR A 181 4.22 8.80 -18.59
N VAL A 182 5.44 9.00 -18.13
CA VAL A 182 5.73 9.76 -16.91
C VAL A 182 6.56 10.98 -17.30
N GLY A 183 6.10 12.15 -16.87
CA GLY A 183 6.71 13.45 -17.12
C GLY A 183 8.18 13.51 -16.79
N GLY A 184 8.86 14.53 -17.30
CA GLY A 184 10.29 14.74 -17.12
C GLY A 184 11.03 14.93 -18.43
N SER A 185 12.35 14.93 -18.36
CA SER A 185 13.25 15.17 -19.51
C SER A 185 13.15 14.13 -20.61
N GLU A 186 12.70 12.92 -20.28
CA GLU A 186 12.58 11.80 -21.23
C GLU A 186 11.19 11.67 -21.86
N SER A 187 10.26 12.54 -21.45
CA SER A 187 8.88 12.61 -21.94
C SER A 187 8.59 14.04 -22.41
N TRP A 188 7.37 14.53 -22.22
CA TRP A 188 6.90 15.82 -22.69
C TRP A 188 7.23 17.00 -21.76
N GLY A 189 8.18 16.82 -20.83
CA GLY A 189 8.46 17.77 -19.75
C GLY A 189 7.57 17.57 -18.53
N GLY A 190 7.49 18.59 -17.66
CA GLY A 190 6.76 18.51 -16.41
C GLY A 190 7.47 17.67 -15.33
N ASN A 191 6.80 17.52 -14.20
CA ASN A 191 7.21 16.68 -13.07
C ASN A 191 6.17 15.58 -12.85
N GLY A 192 6.41 14.42 -13.46
CA GLY A 192 5.56 13.25 -13.33
C GLY A 192 6.05 12.32 -12.22
N SER A 193 5.12 11.83 -11.41
CA SER A 193 5.43 10.92 -10.31
C SER A 193 4.37 9.83 -10.19
N LEU A 194 4.77 8.57 -10.37
CA LEU A 194 4.00 7.39 -10.01
C LEU A 194 4.56 6.81 -8.72
N VAL A 195 3.75 6.80 -7.66
CA VAL A 195 4.13 6.32 -6.33
C VAL A 195 3.26 5.14 -5.94
N ILE A 196 3.90 3.99 -5.74
CA ILE A 196 3.23 2.79 -5.24
C ILE A 196 3.46 2.70 -3.74
N TYR A 197 2.38 2.55 -2.97
CA TYR A 197 2.42 2.30 -1.52
C TYR A 197 2.20 0.80 -1.25
N PRO A 198 2.51 0.31 -0.03
CA PRO A 198 2.25 -1.08 0.34
C PRO A 198 0.83 -1.53 0.08
N GLY A 199 0.69 -2.71 -0.52
CA GLY A 199 -0.60 -3.29 -0.87
C GLY A 199 -1.28 -2.63 -2.07
N GLY A 200 -0.65 -1.63 -2.70
CA GLY A 200 -1.07 -1.07 -3.99
C GLY A 200 -0.41 -1.78 -5.16
N SER A 201 -1.06 -1.76 -6.32
CA SER A 201 -0.51 -2.30 -7.56
C SER A 201 -0.86 -1.46 -8.77
N PHE A 202 0.14 -1.20 -9.62
CA PHE A 202 -0.04 -0.55 -10.91
C PHE A 202 0.47 -1.47 -12.00
N SER A 203 -0.35 -1.79 -12.98
CA SER A 203 0.02 -2.61 -14.14
C SER A 203 -0.17 -1.78 -15.39
N CYS A 204 0.84 -1.73 -16.26
CA CYS A 204 0.72 -1.08 -17.57
C CYS A 204 1.34 -1.92 -18.68
N GLY A 205 0.80 -1.76 -19.88
CA GLY A 205 1.52 -2.10 -21.10
C GLY A 205 2.77 -1.23 -21.27
N ASP A 206 3.72 -1.67 -22.10
CA ASP A 206 4.80 -0.81 -22.58
C ASP A 206 4.41 -0.26 -23.96
N ASN A 207 4.33 1.06 -24.07
CA ASN A 207 4.16 1.70 -25.36
C ASN A 207 4.71 3.13 -25.41
N TRP A 208 5.92 3.31 -24.86
CA TRP A 208 6.71 4.51 -25.10
C TRP A 208 8.20 4.15 -25.23
N SER A 209 8.55 3.41 -26.29
CA SER A 209 9.94 3.11 -26.69
C SER A 209 10.81 2.50 -25.58
N GLY A 210 10.24 1.68 -24.68
CA GLY A 210 11.00 0.99 -23.62
C GLY A 210 11.45 1.86 -22.45
N LYS A 211 10.81 3.01 -22.23
CA LYS A 211 11.18 4.00 -21.19
C LYS A 211 10.81 3.66 -19.75
N LEU A 212 10.08 2.57 -19.52
CA LEU A 212 9.69 2.16 -18.16
C LEU A 212 10.90 1.99 -17.22
N GLN A 213 12.03 1.46 -17.72
CA GLN A 213 13.21 1.26 -16.88
C GLN A 213 13.90 2.59 -16.53
N SER A 214 14.01 3.53 -17.46
CA SER A 214 14.65 4.82 -17.16
C SER A 214 13.83 5.65 -16.17
N TRP A 215 12.49 5.59 -16.23
CA TRP A 215 11.63 6.21 -15.22
C TRP A 215 11.71 5.53 -13.85
N ILE A 216 12.09 4.24 -13.78
CA ILE A 216 12.42 3.61 -12.50
C ILE A 216 13.77 4.14 -12.01
N ASP A 217 14.78 4.17 -12.87
CA ASP A 217 16.14 4.57 -12.54
C ASP A 217 16.23 6.03 -12.07
N ASP A 218 15.40 6.92 -12.64
CA ASP A 218 15.31 8.33 -12.24
C ASP A 218 14.30 8.60 -11.10
N SER A 219 13.66 7.56 -10.57
CA SER A 219 12.66 7.61 -9.48
C SER A 219 11.33 8.31 -9.80
N SER A 220 11.03 8.55 -11.09
CA SER A 220 9.70 9.01 -11.53
C SER A 220 8.63 7.94 -11.30
N ILE A 221 8.99 6.65 -11.44
CA ILE A 221 8.23 5.49 -10.96
C ILE A 221 8.97 4.93 -9.74
N ARG A 222 8.34 4.99 -8.57
CA ARG A 222 8.97 4.54 -7.32
C ARG A 222 7.97 3.96 -6.34
N ALA A 223 8.50 3.23 -5.38
CA ALA A 223 7.76 2.96 -4.17
C ALA A 223 7.71 4.22 -3.28
N ALA A 224 6.76 4.25 -2.35
CA ALA A 224 6.75 5.25 -1.29
C ALA A 224 8.10 5.29 -0.54
N THR A 225 8.41 6.39 0.12
CA THR A 225 9.66 6.56 0.86
C THR A 225 9.83 5.45 1.90
N GLY A 226 11.02 4.83 1.96
CA GLY A 226 11.33 3.72 2.85
C GLY A 226 11.11 2.32 2.25
N TYR A 227 10.44 2.25 1.10
CA TYR A 227 10.08 0.98 0.46
C TYR A 227 10.93 0.66 -0.76
N THR A 228 10.95 -0.63 -1.12
CA THR A 228 11.54 -1.11 -2.36
C THR A 228 10.45 -1.38 -3.39
N LEU A 229 10.57 -0.77 -4.57
CA LEU A 229 9.72 -1.06 -5.71
C LEU A 229 10.00 -2.49 -6.19
N THR A 230 8.97 -3.31 -6.26
CA THR A 230 9.03 -4.62 -6.91
C THR A 230 8.48 -4.49 -8.32
N VAL A 231 9.29 -4.90 -9.29
CA VAL A 231 8.97 -4.78 -10.72
C VAL A 231 8.84 -6.19 -11.30
N THR A 232 7.64 -6.53 -11.76
CA THR A 232 7.37 -7.81 -12.43
C THR A 232 7.13 -7.56 -13.91
N ASN A 233 7.98 -8.13 -14.77
CA ASN A 233 7.77 -8.05 -16.22
C ASN A 233 6.55 -8.88 -16.62
N HIS A 234 5.77 -8.35 -17.57
CA HIS A 234 4.71 -9.13 -18.20
C HIS A 234 5.31 -10.21 -19.10
N THR A 235 4.57 -11.29 -19.32
CA THR A 235 5.02 -12.41 -20.17
C THR A 235 4.57 -12.28 -21.62
N THR A 236 3.57 -11.45 -21.88
CA THR A 236 2.89 -11.32 -23.19
C THR A 236 3.24 -10.03 -23.94
N ASP A 237 3.82 -9.05 -23.25
CA ASP A 237 4.22 -7.76 -23.80
C ASP A 237 5.41 -7.20 -22.99
N ALA A 238 5.90 -6.01 -23.37
CA ALA A 238 7.03 -5.36 -22.69
C ALA A 238 6.63 -4.59 -21.41
N GLY A 239 5.34 -4.63 -21.06
CA GLY A 239 4.74 -4.02 -19.89
C GLY A 239 5.25 -4.58 -18.57
N LYS A 240 4.89 -3.88 -17.50
CA LYS A 240 5.35 -4.16 -16.13
C LYS A 240 4.21 -4.01 -15.14
N THR A 241 4.30 -4.78 -14.07
CA THR A 241 3.50 -4.59 -12.87
C THR A 241 4.42 -4.10 -11.76
N PHE A 242 4.06 -2.95 -11.19
CA PHE A 242 4.72 -2.31 -10.07
C PHE A 242 3.94 -2.61 -8.79
N THR A 243 4.64 -3.16 -7.82
CA THR A 243 4.14 -3.38 -6.46
C THR A 243 5.21 -2.94 -5.46
N VAL A 244 4.88 -3.00 -4.17
CA VAL A 244 5.82 -2.70 -3.10
C VAL A 244 6.13 -3.96 -2.31
N ALA A 245 7.42 -4.23 -2.11
CA ALA A 245 7.84 -5.18 -1.10
C ALA A 245 7.68 -4.53 0.27
N THR A 246 6.90 -5.16 1.15
CA THR A 246 6.90 -4.80 2.57
C THR A 246 8.21 -5.26 3.19
N PRO A 247 8.86 -4.46 4.06
CA PRO A 247 10.16 -4.77 4.63
C PRO A 247 10.06 -5.80 5.77
N ASN A 248 9.29 -6.87 5.58
CA ASN A 248 9.08 -7.92 6.57
C ASN A 248 10.34 -8.78 6.72
N ALA A 249 10.53 -9.31 7.92
CA ALA A 249 11.53 -10.33 8.18
C ALA A 249 11.24 -11.58 7.32
N THR A 250 12.30 -12.16 6.74
CA THR A 250 12.19 -13.34 5.86
C THR A 250 13.20 -14.42 6.26
N VAL A 251 13.09 -15.60 5.65
CA VAL A 251 14.04 -16.71 5.81
C VAL A 251 14.34 -17.05 7.28
N PRO A 252 13.33 -17.49 8.05
CA PRO A 252 13.52 -17.83 9.45
C PRO A 252 14.42 -19.06 9.63
N ASN A 253 15.21 -19.06 10.68
CA ASN A 253 15.91 -20.22 11.21
C ASN A 253 15.66 -20.31 12.72
N PRO A 254 15.17 -21.43 13.28
CA PRO A 254 14.64 -22.60 12.60
C PRO A 254 13.59 -22.27 11.55
N GLY A 255 13.59 -23.03 10.45
CA GLY A 255 12.62 -22.87 9.37
C GLY A 255 11.19 -22.97 9.88
N ASN A 256 10.26 -22.28 9.22
CA ASN A 256 8.85 -22.34 9.62
C ASN A 256 8.33 -23.78 9.56
N GLY A 257 7.78 -24.26 10.67
CA GLY A 257 7.31 -25.64 10.84
C GLY A 257 8.41 -26.66 11.15
N ALA A 258 9.66 -26.24 11.38
CA ALA A 258 10.76 -27.16 11.69
C ALA A 258 10.46 -27.99 12.95
N THR A 259 10.82 -29.27 12.92
CA THR A 259 10.72 -30.20 14.05
C THR A 259 12.11 -30.60 14.52
N SER A 260 12.20 -31.25 15.67
CA SER A 260 13.48 -31.74 16.21
C SER A 260 14.51 -30.63 16.44
N VAL A 261 14.05 -29.42 16.75
CA VAL A 261 14.91 -28.27 17.03
C VAL A 261 15.53 -28.40 18.42
N SER A 262 16.79 -28.00 18.58
CA SER A 262 17.45 -27.96 19.90
C SER A 262 16.60 -27.19 20.94
N MET A 263 16.64 -27.64 22.21
CA MET A 263 16.00 -26.94 23.33
C MET A 263 16.66 -25.59 23.66
N THR A 264 17.83 -25.30 23.10
CA THR A 264 18.50 -23.99 23.22
C THR A 264 18.74 -23.41 21.82
N PRO A 265 17.68 -23.09 21.05
CA PRO A 265 17.85 -22.60 19.70
C PRO A 265 18.30 -21.14 19.70
N THR A 266 19.08 -20.76 18.68
CA THR A 266 19.22 -19.35 18.29
C THR A 266 18.26 -19.11 17.13
N LEU A 267 17.30 -18.21 17.30
CA LEU A 267 16.38 -17.80 16.25
C LEU A 267 17.05 -16.73 15.40
N SER A 268 17.00 -16.83 14.08
CA SER A 268 17.55 -15.80 13.18
C SER A 268 16.69 -15.60 11.93
N TRP A 269 16.79 -14.43 11.33
CA TRP A 269 16.03 -14.04 10.14
C TRP A 269 16.88 -13.15 9.22
N VAL A 270 16.39 -12.94 8.00
CA VAL A 270 16.91 -11.97 7.06
C VAL A 270 16.07 -10.70 7.16
N SER A 271 16.72 -9.59 7.53
CA SER A 271 16.13 -8.24 7.53
C SER A 271 16.18 -7.61 6.14
N ASN A 272 15.25 -6.71 5.87
CA ASN A 272 15.32 -5.79 4.73
C ASN A 272 16.34 -4.64 5.01
N PRO A 273 17.07 -4.12 4.00
CA PRO A 273 18.07 -3.06 4.19
C PRO A 273 17.57 -1.74 4.80
N ASN A 274 16.31 -1.37 4.62
CA ASN A 274 15.77 -0.09 5.09
C ASN A 274 15.25 -0.11 6.54
N VAL A 275 15.35 -1.26 7.20
CA VAL A 275 14.90 -1.44 8.59
C VAL A 275 15.87 -0.76 9.55
N THR A 276 15.30 -0.08 10.55
CA THR A 276 16.04 0.57 11.65
C THR A 276 15.98 -0.21 12.96
N GLN A 277 14.98 -1.07 13.15
CA GLN A 277 14.79 -1.82 14.39
C GLN A 277 13.89 -3.04 14.16
N HIS A 278 14.11 -4.08 14.97
CA HIS A 278 13.32 -5.31 14.99
C HIS A 278 12.62 -5.46 16.35
N GLN A 279 11.38 -5.94 16.36
CA GLN A 279 10.70 -6.41 17.56
C GLN A 279 10.35 -7.89 17.43
N VAL A 280 10.96 -8.72 18.27
CA VAL A 280 10.75 -10.17 18.28
C VAL A 280 9.73 -10.54 19.34
N PHE A 281 8.64 -11.17 18.92
CA PHE A 281 7.62 -11.76 19.79
C PHE A 281 7.82 -13.27 19.80
N PHE A 282 7.83 -13.88 20.98
CA PHE A 282 8.08 -15.31 21.16
C PHE A 282 7.17 -15.89 22.24
N GLY A 283 6.61 -17.09 22.02
CA GLY A 283 5.80 -17.78 23.02
C GLY A 283 5.19 -19.08 22.52
N THR A 284 4.34 -19.71 23.32
CA THR A 284 3.68 -21.00 23.01
C THR A 284 2.27 -20.85 22.44
N SER A 285 1.73 -19.63 22.38
CA SER A 285 0.40 -19.35 21.83
C SER A 285 0.52 -18.58 20.51
N TYR A 286 0.10 -19.21 19.42
CA TYR A 286 0.00 -18.56 18.12
C TYR A 286 -0.80 -17.25 18.19
N ALA A 287 -1.95 -17.26 18.85
CA ALA A 287 -2.83 -16.09 18.94
C ALA A 287 -2.15 -14.93 19.67
N ALA A 288 -1.44 -15.21 20.78
CA ALA A 288 -0.76 -14.18 21.56
C ALA A 288 0.43 -13.56 20.80
N VAL A 289 1.20 -14.40 20.10
CA VAL A 289 2.30 -13.93 19.23
C VAL A 289 1.73 -13.13 18.05
N ASN A 290 0.67 -13.62 17.41
CA ASN A 290 0.01 -12.95 16.29
C ASN A 290 -0.64 -11.60 16.67
N ALA A 291 -1.09 -11.46 17.92
CA ALA A 291 -1.69 -10.23 18.43
C ALA A 291 -0.69 -9.30 19.13
N ALA A 292 0.61 -9.62 19.15
CA ALA A 292 1.64 -8.84 19.85
C ALA A 292 1.41 -8.71 21.37
N THR A 293 0.72 -9.66 22.00
CA THR A 293 0.35 -9.58 23.43
C THR A 293 1.33 -10.28 24.37
N VAL A 294 2.40 -10.88 23.82
CA VAL A 294 3.54 -11.38 24.59
C VAL A 294 4.61 -10.29 24.74
N PRO A 295 5.50 -10.37 25.75
CA PRO A 295 6.68 -9.50 25.79
C PRO A 295 7.49 -9.59 24.50
N ASN A 296 8.06 -8.47 24.07
CA ASN A 296 8.95 -8.42 22.91
C ASN A 296 10.39 -8.17 23.33
N ALA A 297 11.33 -8.64 22.52
CA ALA A 297 12.72 -8.21 22.52
C ALA A 297 12.93 -7.20 21.39
N THR A 298 13.56 -6.07 21.69
CA THR A 298 13.89 -5.04 20.70
C THR A 298 15.37 -5.17 20.33
N ILE A 299 15.66 -5.25 19.03
CA ILE A 299 17.01 -5.44 18.48
C ILE A 299 17.27 -4.32 17.46
N SER A 300 18.45 -3.69 17.52
CA SER A 300 18.84 -2.65 16.57
C SER A 300 19.15 -3.26 15.21
N SER A 301 18.91 -2.55 14.09
CA SER A 301 19.34 -3.03 12.78
C SER A 301 20.86 -3.08 12.59
N THR A 302 21.62 -2.49 13.53
CA THR A 302 23.08 -2.60 13.61
C THR A 302 23.56 -3.88 14.31
N ASP A 303 22.67 -4.59 15.00
CA ASP A 303 22.99 -5.84 15.69
C ASP A 303 22.74 -7.04 14.77
N PRO A 304 23.33 -8.22 15.04
CA PRO A 304 22.98 -9.42 14.30
C PRO A 304 21.48 -9.72 14.43
N THR A 305 20.84 -10.12 13.33
CA THR A 305 19.41 -10.48 13.25
C THR A 305 19.14 -11.84 13.90
N GLN A 306 19.34 -11.90 15.22
CA GLN A 306 19.22 -13.09 16.03
C GLN A 306 18.57 -12.84 17.39
N PHE A 307 17.87 -13.84 17.91
CA PHE A 307 17.24 -13.82 19.23
C PHE A 307 17.41 -15.17 19.92
N VAL A 308 17.81 -15.15 21.19
CA VAL A 308 18.00 -16.35 22.01
C VAL A 308 16.92 -16.38 23.08
N PRO A 309 15.90 -17.27 22.98
CA PRO A 309 14.80 -17.33 23.94
C PRO A 309 15.19 -17.99 25.27
N GLY A 310 16.39 -18.55 25.38
CA GLY A 310 16.85 -19.35 26.53
C GLY A 310 16.53 -20.84 26.36
N THR A 311 16.55 -21.58 27.46
CA THR A 311 16.21 -23.02 27.47
C THR A 311 14.71 -23.22 27.37
N LEU A 312 14.30 -24.02 26.39
CA LEU A 312 12.91 -24.36 26.08
C LEU A 312 12.57 -25.76 26.56
N GLY A 313 11.28 -26.04 26.75
CA GLY A 313 10.81 -27.40 27.02
C GLY A 313 10.92 -28.26 25.77
N CYS A 314 11.25 -29.54 25.92
CA CYS A 314 11.19 -30.54 24.85
C CYS A 314 9.75 -30.80 24.38
N GLU A 315 9.61 -31.34 23.15
CA GLU A 315 8.34 -31.71 22.52
C GLU A 315 7.28 -30.59 22.47
N ASN A 316 7.71 -29.34 22.57
CA ASN A 316 6.83 -28.19 22.60
C ASN A 316 6.95 -27.39 21.31
N THR A 317 5.80 -26.98 20.78
CA THR A 317 5.73 -26.04 19.66
C THR A 317 5.79 -24.61 20.19
N TYR A 318 6.71 -23.84 19.63
CA TYR A 318 6.87 -22.41 19.89
C TYR A 318 6.56 -21.62 18.64
N PHE A 319 6.00 -20.44 18.85
CA PHE A 319 5.64 -19.47 17.82
C PHE A 319 6.46 -18.22 18.02
N TRP A 320 6.87 -17.61 16.91
CA TRP A 320 7.62 -16.38 16.94
C TRP A 320 7.38 -15.54 15.69
N ARG A 321 7.61 -14.24 15.84
CA ARG A 321 7.38 -13.24 14.80
C ARG A 321 8.38 -12.13 14.99
N VAL A 322 8.82 -11.52 13.89
CA VAL A 322 9.63 -10.30 13.92
C VAL A 322 8.86 -9.19 13.21
N ASP A 323 8.53 -8.13 13.95
CA ASP A 323 7.99 -6.91 13.39
C ASP A 323 9.13 -5.97 13.04
N GLU A 324 9.07 -5.38 11.86
CA GLU A 324 10.15 -4.60 11.28
C GLU A 324 9.82 -3.10 11.32
N PHE A 325 10.76 -2.28 11.76
CA PHE A 325 10.58 -0.83 11.89
C PHE A 325 11.38 -0.08 10.83
N VAL A 326 10.75 0.90 10.20
CA VAL A 326 11.38 1.78 9.21
C VAL A 326 11.17 3.22 9.65
N SER A 327 12.26 3.96 9.84
CA SER A 327 12.21 5.35 10.29
C SER A 327 11.57 6.27 9.24
N GLY A 328 10.65 7.13 9.69
CA GLY A 328 9.96 8.10 8.83
C GLY A 328 8.78 7.53 8.02
N ASP A 329 8.40 6.28 8.27
CA ASP A 329 7.35 5.59 7.53
C ASP A 329 6.06 5.43 8.36
N ALA A 330 4.97 5.98 7.86
CA ALA A 330 3.65 5.91 8.51
C ALA A 330 3.07 4.49 8.57
N GLY A 331 3.54 3.58 7.71
CA GLY A 331 3.16 2.16 7.71
C GLY A 331 3.92 1.31 8.73
N SER A 332 4.94 1.87 9.41
CA SER A 332 5.75 1.17 10.40
C SER A 332 5.05 1.09 11.77
N PRO A 333 5.14 -0.02 12.52
CA PRO A 333 5.86 -1.25 12.20
C PRO A 333 5.11 -2.18 11.26
N TYR A 334 5.88 -2.95 10.48
CA TYR A 334 5.35 -3.99 9.62
C TYR A 334 5.28 -5.29 10.37
N LYS A 335 4.05 -5.76 10.55
CA LYS A 335 3.79 -7.02 11.21
C LYS A 335 4.39 -8.18 10.41
N GLY A 336 5.29 -8.92 11.04
CA GLY A 336 5.87 -10.11 10.44
C GLY A 336 4.90 -11.28 10.31
N THR A 337 5.27 -12.26 9.50
CA THR A 337 4.62 -13.57 9.49
C THR A 337 4.93 -14.29 10.80
N VAL A 338 3.92 -14.97 11.37
CA VAL A 338 4.15 -15.85 12.53
C VAL A 338 4.73 -17.17 12.04
N TRP A 339 5.93 -17.48 12.51
CA TRP A 339 6.61 -18.74 12.28
C TRP A 339 6.49 -19.65 13.49
N SER A 340 6.67 -20.95 13.29
CA SER A 340 6.69 -21.93 14.37
C SER A 340 7.83 -22.93 14.24
N PHE A 341 8.21 -23.53 15.35
CA PHE A 341 9.04 -24.73 15.36
C PHE A 341 8.69 -25.61 16.56
N THR A 342 9.05 -26.89 16.51
CA THR A 342 8.87 -27.85 17.60
C THR A 342 10.22 -28.35 18.07
N THR A 343 10.46 -28.24 19.37
CA THR A 343 11.69 -28.74 20.00
C THR A 343 11.79 -30.25 19.89
N SER A 344 13.01 -30.76 19.97
CA SER A 344 13.29 -32.19 19.95
C SER A 344 12.57 -32.93 21.06
N ASN A 345 12.46 -34.24 20.85
CA ASN A 345 11.95 -35.14 21.86
C ASN A 345 12.63 -34.89 23.20
N CYS A 346 11.89 -35.13 24.28
CA CYS A 346 12.52 -35.24 25.57
C CYS A 346 13.42 -36.44 25.43
N VAL A 347 14.71 -36.17 25.25
CA VAL A 347 15.73 -37.18 25.45
C VAL A 347 15.39 -37.74 26.82
N ARG A 348 15.01 -39.02 26.91
CA ARG A 348 14.60 -39.69 28.16
C ARG A 348 15.84 -39.90 29.03
N ASP A 349 16.46 -38.78 29.29
CA ASP A 349 17.59 -38.55 30.12
C ASP A 349 17.02 -38.41 31.53
N PHE A 350 16.90 -39.55 32.19
CA PHE A 350 16.30 -39.66 33.52
C PHE A 350 17.22 -39.02 34.57
N ASN A 351 18.51 -38.83 34.26
CA ASN A 351 19.49 -38.25 35.16
C ASN A 351 19.80 -36.76 34.88
N SER A 352 19.28 -36.21 33.78
CA SER A 352 19.48 -34.83 33.31
C SER A 352 20.93 -34.45 32.98
N ASP A 353 21.76 -35.39 32.51
CA ASP A 353 23.17 -35.15 32.12
C ASP A 353 23.38 -34.81 30.62
N GLY A 354 22.32 -34.87 29.83
CA GLY A 354 22.28 -34.59 28.40
C GLY A 354 22.70 -35.76 27.50
N ILE A 355 22.98 -36.95 28.04
CA ILE A 355 23.51 -38.11 27.33
C ILE A 355 22.68 -39.35 27.66
N VAL A 356 21.90 -39.87 26.70
CA VAL A 356 21.22 -41.16 26.89
C VAL A 356 22.23 -42.29 26.99
N ASN A 357 22.43 -42.79 28.21
CA ASN A 357 23.39 -43.85 28.47
C ASN A 357 22.85 -44.82 29.55
N MET A 358 23.73 -45.67 30.07
CA MET A 358 23.35 -46.70 31.03
C MET A 358 22.91 -46.11 32.39
N ASP A 359 23.28 -44.87 32.69
CA ASP A 359 22.89 -44.16 33.91
C ASP A 359 21.40 -43.76 33.87
N ASP A 360 20.85 -43.45 32.70
CA ASP A 360 19.39 -43.24 32.53
C ASP A 360 18.61 -44.51 32.72
N PHE A 361 19.15 -45.62 32.19
CA PHE A 361 18.55 -46.93 32.40
C PHE A 361 18.61 -47.33 33.87
N ALA A 362 19.72 -47.04 34.56
CA ALA A 362 19.86 -47.28 35.99
C ALA A 362 18.87 -46.44 36.81
N MET A 363 18.60 -45.20 36.42
CA MET A 363 17.59 -44.37 37.06
C MET A 363 16.16 -44.85 36.81
N LEU A 364 15.84 -45.30 35.59
CA LEU A 364 14.56 -45.94 35.28
C LEU A 364 14.38 -47.22 36.12
N ALA A 365 15.40 -48.08 36.19
CA ALA A 365 15.38 -49.30 36.99
C ALA A 365 15.24 -49.02 38.49
N ARG A 366 15.95 -48.00 39.01
CA ARG A 366 15.83 -47.54 40.39
C ARG A 366 14.41 -47.05 40.70
N HIS A 367 13.79 -46.31 39.78
CA HIS A 367 12.41 -45.85 39.94
C HIS A 367 11.42 -47.03 39.96
N TRP A 368 11.65 -48.07 39.15
CA TRP A 368 10.87 -49.30 39.17
C TRP A 368 11.05 -50.15 40.44
N LEU A 369 12.25 -50.16 41.02
CA LEU A 369 12.58 -50.95 42.21
C LEU A 369 12.20 -50.27 43.53
N LEU A 370 11.99 -48.96 43.53
CA LEU A 370 11.74 -48.16 44.74
C LEU A 370 10.31 -47.60 44.86
N ASN A 371 9.44 -47.86 43.88
CA ASN A 371 8.00 -47.58 44.01
C ASN A 371 7.27 -48.80 44.60
N GLU A 372 7.21 -48.86 45.93
CA GLU A 372 5.91 -48.81 46.64
C GLU A 372 5.54 -47.34 46.87
#